data_AF-A0A3B9LAP5-F1
#
_entry.id   AF-A0A3B9LAP5-F1
#
_cell.length_a   1.000
_cell.length_b   1.000
_cell.length_c   1.000
_cell.angle_alpha   90.00
_cell.angle_beta   90.00
_cell.angle_gamma   90.00
#
_symmetry.space_group_name_H-M   'P 1'
#
loop_
_entity.id
_entity.type
_entity.pdbx_description
1 polymer ?
#
loop_
_entity_poly.entity_id
_entity_poly.type
_entity_poly.pdbx_seq_one_letter_code
_entity_poly.pdbx_strand_id
1 'polypeptide(L)' 'MKIPTLAILTALLSGLLFGLGLLFSGLANPAKVLAFLDLAGLWDISLAFVMAGGISISMIAFTIARKRSASYLGLPVQ' A
#
# COMPACT_ATOMS: atom_id res chain seq x y z
N MET A 1 -15.69 -0.34 -24.12
CA MET A 1 -14.76 0.38 -23.23
C MET A 1 -13.36 -0.19 -23.46
N LYS A 2 -12.51 0.45 -24.28
CA LYS A 2 -11.14 -0.04 -24.53
C LYS A 2 -10.30 0.33 -23.31
N ILE A 3 -9.91 -0.65 -22.50
CA ILE A 3 -8.94 -0.43 -21.42
C ILE A 3 -7.63 -0.04 -22.11
N PRO A 4 -7.07 1.15 -21.85
CA PRO A 4 -5.84 1.56 -22.50
C PRO A 4 -4.73 0.58 -22.07
N THR A 5 -3.90 0.11 -23.01
CA THR A 5 -2.77 -0.79 -22.70
C THR A 5 -1.86 -0.24 -21.61
N LEU A 6 -1.78 1.10 -21.51
CA LEU A 6 -1.08 1.82 -20.46
C LEU A 6 -1.66 1.59 -19.05
N ALA A 7 -2.98 1.37 -18.91
CA ALA A 7 -3.60 1.00 -17.64
C ALA A 7 -3.16 -0.39 -17.18
N ILE A 8 -3.03 -1.35 -18.11
CA ILE A 8 -2.55 -2.70 -17.78
C ILE A 8 -1.09 -2.64 -17.32
N LEU A 9 -0.25 -1.87 -18.03
CA LEU A 9 1.16 -1.69 -17.66
C LEU A 9 1.31 -1.03 -16.27
N THR A 10 0.54 0.01 -15.99
CA THR A 10 0.56 0.70 -14.69
C THR A 10 0.01 -0.16 -13.56
N ALA A 11 -1.02 -0.99 -13.81
CA ALA A 11 -1.52 -1.96 -12.85
C ALA A 11 -0.48 -3.04 -12.53
N LEU A 12 0.21 -3.56 -13.55
CA LEU A 12 1.30 -4.52 -13.36
C LEU A 12 2.45 -3.95 -12.53
N LEU A 13 2.90 -2.74 -12.88
CA LEU A 13 3.96 -2.04 -12.14
C LEU A 13 3.54 -1.77 -10.68
N SER A 14 2.30 -1.35 -10.45
CA SER A 14 1.77 -1.11 -9.10
C SER A 14 1.72 -2.39 -8.28
N GLY A 15 1.26 -3.50 -8.88
CA GLY A 15 1.24 -4.81 -8.23
C GLY A 15 2.65 -5.32 -7.90
N LEU A 16 3.62 -5.11 -8.79
CA LEU A 16 5.02 -5.47 -8.55
C LEU A 16 5.61 -4.64 -7.40
N LEU A 17 5.37 -3.33 -7.38
CA LEU A 17 5.83 -2.44 -6.32
C LEU A 17 5.22 -2.83 -4.97
N PHE A 18 3.93 -3.17 -4.95
CA PHE A 18 3.23 -3.64 -3.76
C PHE A 18 3.80 -4.98 -3.26
N GLY A 19 4.00 -5.95 -4.15
CA GLY A 19 4.60 -7.25 -3.80
C GLY A 19 6.02 -7.11 -3.25
N LEU A 20 6.85 -6.26 -3.87
CA LEU A 20 8.18 -5.94 -3.34
C LEU A 20 8.09 -5.31 -1.95
N GLY A 21 7.18 -4.36 -1.73
CA GLY A 21 6.94 -3.77 -0.41
C GLY A 21 6.55 -4.81 0.65
N LEU A 22 5.73 -5.81 0.31
CA LEU A 22 5.37 -6.90 1.22
C LEU A 22 6.59 -7.76 1.59
N LEU A 23 7.47 -8.05 0.64
CA LEU A 23 8.70 -8.80 0.89
C LEU A 23 9.66 -8.03 1.80
N PHE A 24 9.90 -6.74 1.51
CA PHE A 24 10.82 -5.91 2.31
C PHE A 24 10.29 -5.62 3.72
N SER A 25 8.98 -5.45 3.89
CA SER A 25 8.37 -5.19 5.20
C SER A 25 8.36 -6.42 6.11
N GLY A 26 8.45 -7.63 5.54
CA GLY A 26 8.35 -8.88 6.28
C GLY A 26 6.92 -9.15 6.81
N LEU A 27 5.91 -8.50 6.23
CA LEU A 27 4.49 -8.71 6.56
C LEU A 27 4.01 -10.13 6.23
N ALA A 28 4.74 -10.84 5.37
CA ALA A 28 4.49 -12.24 5.08
C ALA A 28 4.87 -13.19 6.24
N ASN A 29 5.57 -12.71 7.27
CA ASN A 29 5.94 -13.54 8.42
C ASN A 29 4.89 -13.42 9.56
N PRO A 30 4.11 -14.47 9.86
CA PRO A 30 3.10 -14.44 10.92
C PRO A 30 3.71 -14.22 12.31
N ALA A 31 4.98 -14.55 12.53
CA ALA A 31 5.65 -14.31 13.81
C ALA A 31 5.77 -12.83 14.14
N LYS A 32 5.96 -11.95 13.14
CA LYS A 32 6.00 -10.48 13.34
C LYS A 32 4.64 -9.93 13.77
N VAL A 33 3.55 -10.47 13.22
CA VAL A 33 2.19 -10.05 13.56
C VAL A 33 1.83 -10.46 14.99
N LEU A 34 2.23 -11.68 15.39
CA LEU A 34 2.05 -12.15 16.75
C LEU A 34 2.90 -11.36 17.76
N ALA A 35 4.15 -11.04 17.42
CA ALA A 35 5.03 -10.22 18.27
C ALA A 35 4.54 -8.76 18.43
N PHE A 36 3.79 -8.22 17.45
CA PHE A 36 3.13 -6.92 17.60
C PHE A 36 1.95 -6.96 18.58
N LEU A 37 1.20 -8.07 18.60
CA LEU A 37 0.06 -8.26 19.51
C LEU A 37 0.49 -8.63 20.93
N ASP A 38 1.72 -9.10 21.12
CA ASP A 38 2.30 -9.41 22.44
C ASP A 38 2.76 -8.15 23.17
N LEU A 39 1.78 -7.38 23.66
CA LEU A 39 1.97 -6.17 24.47
C LEU A 39 2.51 -6.47 25.89
N ALA A 40 2.46 -7.73 26.34
CA ALA A 40 2.88 -8.15 27.68
C ALA A 40 4.36 -8.60 27.74
N GLY A 41 5.01 -8.80 26.59
CA GLY A 41 6.40 -9.24 26.45
C GLY A 41 7.31 -8.23 25.72
N LEU A 42 8.17 -8.74 24.82
CA LEU A 42 9.06 -7.95 23.96
C LEU A 42 8.26 -7.36 22.79
N TRP A 43 7.56 -6.25 23.04
CA TRP A 43 6.72 -5.59 22.04
C TRP A 43 7.56 -5.10 20.83
N ASP A 44 7.30 -5.67 19.65
CA ASP A 44 8.00 -5.30 18.40
C ASP A 44 7.28 -4.14 17.68
N ILE A 45 7.82 -2.93 17.85
CA ILE A 45 7.33 -1.68 17.24
C ILE A 45 7.57 -1.63 15.72
N SER A 46 8.36 -2.54 15.14
CA SER A 46 8.67 -2.51 13.71
C SER A 46 7.43 -2.65 12.83
N LEU A 47 6.42 -3.42 13.27
CA LEU A 47 5.15 -3.56 12.54
C LEU A 47 4.31 -2.29 12.58
N ALA A 48 4.25 -1.64 13.75
CA ALA A 48 3.56 -0.37 13.91
C ALA A 48 4.12 0.72 12.99
N PHE A 49 5.45 0.76 12.85
CA PHE A 49 6.14 1.70 11.96
C PHE A 49 5.80 1.46 10.48
N VAL A 50 5.78 0.20 10.04
CA VAL A 50 5.39 -0.18 8.67
C VAL A 50 3.93 0.20 8.41
N MET A 51 3.02 -0.12 9.34
CA MET A 51 1.60 0.22 9.22
C MET A 51 1.40 1.74 9.19
N ALA A 52 2.03 2.48 10.09
CA ALA A 52 1.95 3.93 10.13
C ALA A 52 2.48 4.56 8.83
N GLY A 53 3.60 4.06 8.30
CA GLY A 53 4.14 4.49 7.01
C GLY A 53 3.17 4.24 5.85
N GLY A 54 2.61 3.03 5.76
CA GLY A 54 1.61 2.67 4.74
C GLY A 54 0.36 3.53 4.80
N ILE A 55 -0.19 3.76 6.00
CA ILE A 55 -1.36 4.61 6.24
C ILE A 55 -1.06 6.06 5.83
N SER A 56 0.09 6.60 6.24
CA SER A 56 0.49 7.98 5.95
C SER A 56 0.59 8.23 4.45
N ILE A 57 1.26 7.34 3.72
CA ILE A 57 1.42 7.42 2.26
C ILE A 57 0.04 7.30 1.58
N SER A 58 -0.78 6.36 2.02
CA SER A 58 -2.13 6.14 1.48
C SER A 58 -3.02 7.35 1.68
N MET A 59 -2.95 7.97 2.87
CA MET A 59 -3.72 9.17 3.20
C MET A 59 -3.33 10.37 2.34
N ILE A 60 -2.04 10.58 2.09
CA ILE A 60 -1.55 11.64 1.19
C ILE A 60 -2.03 11.36 -0.24
N ALA A 61 -1.86 10.12 -0.73
CA ALA A 61 -2.29 9.72 -2.06
C ALA A 61 -3.79 9.94 -2.27
N PHE A 62 -4.63 9.50 -1.32
CA PHE A 62 -6.08 9.70 -1.37
C PHE A 62 -6.47 11.18 -1.28
N THR A 63 -5.79 11.98 -0.46
CA THR A 63 -6.08 13.41 -0.35
C THR A 63 -5.80 14.15 -1.65
N ILE A 64 -4.75 13.77 -2.37
CA ILE A 64 -4.42 14.31 -3.69
C ILE A 64 -5.41 13.79 -4.75
N ALA A 65 -5.74 12.50 -4.72
CA ALA A 65 -6.68 11.89 -5.66
C ALA A 65 -8.10 12.50 -5.54
N ARG A 66 -8.56 12.75 -4.32
CA ARG A 66 -9.88 13.35 -4.04
C ARG A 66 -10.04 14.76 -4.60
N LYS A 67 -8.93 15.48 -4.86
CA LYS A 67 -8.97 16.80 -5.52
C LYS A 67 -9.13 16.71 -7.04
N ARG A 68 -9.21 15.50 -7.62
CA ARG A 68 -9.24 15.30 -9.07
C ARG A 68 -10.45 14.50 -9.52
N SER A 69 -11.15 15.03 -10.51
CA SER A 69 -12.34 14.43 -11.11
C SER A 69 -12.02 13.40 -12.21
N ALA A 70 -10.76 13.32 -12.65
CA ALA A 70 -10.30 12.39 -13.68
C ALA A 70 -8.87 11.89 -13.37
N SER A 71 -8.62 10.61 -13.65
CA SER A 71 -7.28 10.02 -13.53
C SER A 71 -6.37 10.56 -14.63
N TYR A 72 -5.05 10.41 -14.47
CA TYR A 72 -4.09 10.79 -15.52
C TYR A 72 -4.29 10.03 -16.85
N LEU A 73 -5.01 8.91 -16.83
CA LEU A 73 -5.38 8.14 -18.02
C LEU A 73 -6.78 8.50 -18.56
N GLY A 74 -7.43 9.53 -18.03
CA GLY A 74 -8.79 9.94 -18.42
C GLY A 74 -9.88 9.00 -17.91
N LEU A 75 -9.57 8.12 -16.96
CA LEU A 75 -10.55 7.23 -16.32
C LEU A 75 -11.23 7.94 -15.15
N PRO A 76 -12.52 7.64 -14.88
CA PRO A 76 -13.19 8.18 -13.70
C PRO A 76 -12.48 7.71 -12.43
N VAL A 77 -12.25 8.64 -11.51
CA VAL A 77 -11.72 8.36 -10.17
C VAL A 77 -12.94 8.04 -9.29
N GLN A 78 -13.03 6.81 -8.79
CA GLN A 78 -14.08 6.36 -7.87
C GLN A 78 -13.72 6.68 -6.42
#